data_AF-A0A1E3KZ52-F1
#
_entry.id   AF-A0A1E3KZ52-F1
#
_cell.length_a   1.000
_cell.length_b   1.000
_cell.length_c   1.000
_cell.angle_alpha   90.00
_cell.angle_beta   90.00
_cell.angle_gamma   90.00
#
_symmetry.space_group_name_H-M   'P 1'
#
loop_
_entity.id
_entity.type
_entity.pdbx_description
1 polymer ?
#
loop_
_entity_poly.entity_id
_entity_poly.type
_entity_poly.pdbx_seq_one_letter_code
_entity_poly.pdbx_strand_id
1 'polypeptide(L)' 'MNLHQCLQKIEQQRQEMHQLAEMYGFSDNRVLDKSQQLDETLNEYNQYATLYKRTHMNML' A
#
# COMPACT_ATOMS: atom_id res chain seq x y z
N MET A 1 1.82 3.42 12.35
CA MET A 1 0.64 3.54 11.46
C MET A 1 -0.38 2.51 11.90
N ASN A 2 -1.69 2.73 11.69
CA ASN A 2 -2.74 1.73 11.94
C ASN A 2 -3.38 1.26 10.62
N LEU A 3 -4.28 0.27 10.70
CA LEU A 3 -4.91 -0.35 9.53
C LEU A 3 -5.61 0.67 8.62
N HIS A 4 -6.32 1.63 9.22
CA HIS A 4 -7.06 2.67 8.48
C HIS A 4 -6.12 3.66 7.79
N GLN A 5 -5.10 4.14 8.50
CA GLN A 5 -4.07 5.02 7.93
C GLN A 5 -3.33 4.35 6.78
N CYS A 6 -3.08 3.04 6.89
CA CYS A 6 -2.42 2.27 5.85
C CYS A 6 -3.29 2.17 4.58
N LEU A 7 -4.60 1.91 4.73
CA LEU A 7 -5.54 1.92 3.59
C LEU A 7 -5.61 3.27 2.88
N GLN A 8 -5.66 4.37 3.63
CA GLN A 8 -5.66 5.71 3.05
C GLN A 8 -4.39 5.98 2.26
N LYS A 9 -3.24 5.59 2.81
CA LYS A 9 -1.94 5.75 2.16
C LYS A 9 -1.82 4.90 0.89
N ILE A 10 -2.32 3.66 0.91
CA ILE A 10 -2.39 2.78 -0.27
C ILE A 10 -3.19 3.45 -1.39
N GLU A 11 -4.39 3.96 -1.07
CA GLU A 11 -5.25 4.58 -2.10
C GLU A 11 -4.63 5.86 -2.66
N GLN A 12 -4.01 6.68 -1.81
CA GLN A 12 -3.28 7.86 -2.25
C GLN A 12 -2.12 7.48 -3.19
N GLN A 13 -1.26 6.54 -2.81
CA GLN A 13 -0.12 6.10 -3.62
C GLN A 13 -0.57 5.45 -4.93
N ARG A 14 -1.68 4.71 -4.92
CA ARG A 14 -2.29 4.14 -6.14
C ARG A 14 -2.70 5.23 -7.12
N GLN A 15 -3.36 6.29 -6.64
CA GLN A 15 -3.77 7.42 -7.48
C GLN A 15 -2.57 8.18 -8.04
N GLU A 16 -1.56 8.46 -7.21
CA GLU A 16 -0.31 9.11 -7.66
C GLU A 16 0.41 8.27 -8.73
N MET A 17 0.49 6.94 -8.56
CA MET A 17 1.10 6.05 -9.54
C MET A 17 0.36 6.07 -10.88
N HIS A 18 -0.98 6.04 -10.86
CA HIS A 18 -1.78 6.14 -12.08
C HIS A 18 -1.55 7.47 -12.80
N GLN A 19 -1.53 8.59 -12.08
CA GLN A 19 -1.25 9.90 -12.66
C GLN A 19 0.15 9.95 -13.30
N LEU A 20 1.16 9.37 -12.64
CA LEU A 20 2.52 9.28 -13.19
C LEU A 20 2.56 8.40 -14.44
N ALA A 21 1.83 7.26 -14.45
CA ALA A 21 1.78 6.36 -15.59
C ALA A 21 1.06 6.97 -16.79
N GLU A 22 0.00 7.76 -16.56
CA GLU A 22 -0.69 8.50 -17.63
C GLU A 22 0.21 9.57 -18.25
N MET A 23 1.05 10.25 -17.45
CA MET A 23 1.92 11.31 -17.94
C MET A 23 3.21 10.79 -18.60
N TYR A 24 3.79 9.71 -18.08
CA TYR A 24 5.17 9.31 -18.42
C TYR A 24 5.30 7.86 -18.91
N GLY A 25 4.23 7.06 -18.79
CA GLY A 25 4.22 5.64 -19.14
C GLY A 25 4.72 4.75 -17.99
N PHE A 26 4.30 3.48 -18.01
CA PHE A 26 4.55 2.53 -16.91
C PHE A 26 6.04 2.22 -16.66
N SER A 27 6.88 2.33 -17.68
CA SER A 27 8.32 2.04 -17.57
C SER A 27 9.15 3.22 -17.08
N ASP A 28 8.54 4.39 -16.83
CA ASP A 28 9.25 5.54 -16.28
C ASP A 28 9.69 5.26 -14.84
N ASN A 29 10.94 5.61 -14.51
CA ASN A 29 11.50 5.34 -13.17
C ASN A 29 10.64 5.91 -12.04
N ARG A 30 9.97 7.06 -12.24
CA ARG A 30 9.09 7.63 -11.20
C ARG A 30 7.87 6.77 -10.92
N VAL A 31 7.34 6.09 -11.95
CA VAL A 31 6.23 5.14 -11.81
C VAL A 31 6.72 3.89 -11.10
N LEU A 32 7.91 3.39 -11.46
CA LEU A 32 8.53 2.24 -10.80
C LEU A 32 8.83 2.51 -9.32
N ASP A 33 9.41 3.66 -9.00
CA ASP A 33 9.67 4.09 -7.62
C ASP A 33 8.38 4.19 -6.81
N LYS A 34 7.31 4.75 -7.40
CA LYS A 34 6.00 4.83 -6.74
C LYS A 34 5.37 3.44 -6.54
N SER A 35 5.52 2.53 -7.50
CA SER A 35 5.09 1.14 -7.39
C SER A 35 5.79 0.44 -6.22
N GLN A 36 7.09 0.62 -6.07
CA GLN A 36 7.84 0.04 -4.95
C GLN A 36 7.37 0.59 -3.60
N GLN A 37 7.13 1.91 -3.49
CA GLN A 37 6.59 2.53 -2.28
C GLN A 37 5.17 2.03 -1.93
N LEU A 38 4.35 1.76 -2.96
CA LEU A 38 3.01 1.19 -2.81
C LEU A 38 3.10 -0.25 -2.29
N ASP A 39 4.00 -1.06 -2.84
CA ASP A 39 4.24 -2.43 -2.38
C ASP A 39 4.72 -2.50 -0.93
N GLU A 40 5.63 -1.61 -0.52
CA GLU A 40 6.06 -1.49 0.88
C GLU A 40 4.88 -1.19 1.81
N THR A 41 4.00 -0.28 1.40
CA THR A 41 2.83 0.09 2.21
C THR A 41 1.79 -1.03 2.25
N LEU A 42 1.59 -1.77 1.15
CA LEU A 42 0.76 -2.98 1.13
C LEU A 42 1.31 -4.07 2.05
N ASN A 43 2.63 -4.25 2.10
CA ASN A 43 3.26 -5.19 3.00
C ASN A 43 3.02 -4.82 4.47
N GLU A 44 3.13 -3.54 4.83
CA GLU A 44 2.78 -3.06 6.17
C GLU A 44 1.30 -3.33 6.51
N TYR A 45 0.37 -3.03 5.58
CA TYR A 45 -1.05 -3.33 5.76
C TYR A 45 -1.28 -4.82 6.04
N ASN A 46 -0.67 -5.69 5.23
CA ASN A 46 -0.83 -7.13 5.35
C ASN A 46 -0.30 -7.64 6.70
N GLN A 47 0.81 -7.10 7.19
CA GLN A 47 1.31 -7.41 8.53
C GLN A 47 0.32 -7.00 9.62
N TYR A 48 -0.18 -5.76 9.58
CA TYR A 48 -1.17 -5.28 10.55
C TYR A 48 -2.47 -6.09 10.52
N ALA A 49 -2.98 -6.40 9.33
CA ALA A 49 -4.18 -7.21 9.15
C ALA A 49 -4.00 -8.63 9.70
N THR A 50 -2.83 -9.23 9.48
CA THR A 50 -2.50 -10.56 9.99
C THR A 50 -2.41 -10.57 11.51
N LEU A 51 -1.77 -9.56 12.11
CA LEU A 51 -1.70 -9.42 13.57
C LEU A 51 -3.09 -9.25 14.18
N TYR A 52 -3.95 -8.41 13.58
CA TYR A 52 -5.34 -8.23 14.04
C TYR A 52 -6.12 -9.54 14.02
N LYS A 53 -6.04 -10.30 12.92
CA LYS A 53 -6.68 -11.62 12.80
C LYS A 53 -6.17 -12.59 13.86
N ARG A 54 -4.85 -12.65 14.09
CA ARG A 54 -4.26 -13.56 15.08
C ARG A 54 -4.70 -13.22 16.50
N THR A 55 -4.71 -11.94 16.86
CA THR A 55 -5.13 -11.49 18.19
C THR A 55 -6.62 -11.79 18.43
N HIS A 56 -7.48 -11.63 17.42
CA HIS A 56 -8.91 -11.96 17.55
C HIS A 56 -9.22 -13.47 17.51
N MET A 57 -8.45 -14.27 16.76
CA MET A 57 -8.63 -15.72 16.71
C MET A 57 -8.13 -16.43 17.98
N ASN A 58 -7.17 -15.84 18.71
CA ASN A 58 -6.68 -16.37 19.98
C ASN A 58 -7.59 -16.02 21.19
N MET A 59 -8.68 -15.27 20.96
CA MET A 59 -9.67 -14.89 21.99
C MET A 59 -10.97 -15.72 21.91
N LEU A 60 -11.01 -16.77 21.08
CA LEU A 60 -12.07 -17.77 20.99
C LEU A 60 -11.54 -19.14 21.41
#